data_AF-A0A520QUZ1-F1
#
_entry.id   AF-A0A520QUZ1-F1
#
_cell.length_a   1.000
_cell.length_b   1.000
_cell.length_c   1.000
_cell.angle_alpha   90.00
_cell.angle_beta   90.00
_cell.angle_gamma   90.00
#
_symmetry.space_group_name_H-M   'P 1'
#
loop_
_entity.id
_entity.type
_entity.pdbx_description
1 polymer ?
#
loop_
_entity_poly.entity_id
_entity_poly.type
_entity_poly.pdbx_seq_one_letter_code
_entity_poly.pdbx_strand_id
1 'polypeptide(L)'
;MSELLINAQQTAWSDDDFVVLAPPVPLRSAHPGVRVVTLLRVPHDARITVVDEGGSPRLVPPAGTRAERIAYEAGDIAGTWTVSGVRGAEIAEGDQQQMRALQPLYATAFSPLVGYSWRRGDAPARDEARRLLDLALRTALPAMRARPHSDTAASALVTLNDCTRCHEGNAVGAQGRRTDTAGWFSTLATLESTFPLELVQRASDFPACRATSTRQSPCVDRSASVLRVDMRRALARRDPRAVRTCQARRYLHDRMDAAARAAFADSFAECNISPAAAPVQVAPDPPSTEPPPPSTPPRSRRRPSR
;
A
#
# COMPACT_ATOMS: atom_id res chain seq x y z
N MET A 1 -16.83 -2.50 -15.54
CA MET A 1 -17.70 -3.36 -14.68
C MET A 1 -17.18 -3.32 -13.25
N SER A 2 -18.06 -3.19 -12.26
CA SER A 2 -17.71 -3.20 -10.83
C SER A 2 -18.11 -4.51 -10.16
N GLU A 3 -17.30 -4.99 -9.20
CA GLU A 3 -17.54 -6.23 -8.46
C GLU A 3 -17.68 -5.95 -6.96
N LEU A 4 -18.65 -6.59 -6.29
CA LEU A 4 -18.81 -6.53 -4.82
C LEU A 4 -17.78 -7.43 -4.15
N LEU A 5 -17.06 -6.88 -3.17
CA LEU A 5 -16.10 -7.60 -2.35
C LEU A 5 -16.59 -7.63 -0.90
N ILE A 6 -16.59 -8.84 -0.31
CA ILE A 6 -16.76 -9.04 1.13
C ILE A 6 -15.51 -9.75 1.62
N ASN A 7 -14.75 -9.09 2.50
CA ASN A 7 -13.50 -9.62 3.03
C ASN A 7 -13.64 -9.85 4.54
N ALA A 8 -13.46 -11.10 4.96
CA ALA A 8 -13.30 -11.47 6.36
C ALA A 8 -11.91 -10.99 6.83
N GLN A 9 -11.82 -9.70 7.18
CA GLN A 9 -10.99 -9.09 8.22
C GLN A 9 -9.55 -9.60 8.46
N GLN A 10 -8.59 -8.66 8.47
CA GLN A 10 -7.19 -8.68 9.00
C GLN A 10 -6.28 -9.89 8.76
N THR A 11 -6.73 -11.13 8.94
CA THR A 11 -5.94 -12.35 8.68
C THR A 11 -5.49 -12.41 7.23
N ALA A 12 -6.32 -11.94 6.29
CA ALA A 12 -5.92 -11.82 4.89
C ALA A 12 -4.63 -11.00 4.70
N TRP A 13 -4.32 -10.01 5.55
CA TRP A 13 -3.06 -9.28 5.43
C TRP A 13 -1.89 -9.93 6.17
N SER A 14 -2.14 -10.68 7.24
CA SER A 14 -1.08 -11.44 7.92
C SER A 14 -0.67 -12.70 7.14
N ASP A 15 -1.61 -13.28 6.41
CA ASP A 15 -1.43 -14.59 5.76
C ASP A 15 -0.94 -14.47 4.31
N ASP A 16 -1.09 -13.30 3.68
CA ASP A 16 -0.77 -13.07 2.25
C ASP A 16 0.62 -12.43 2.01
N ASP A 17 1.63 -12.61 2.88
CA ASP A 17 3.00 -12.08 2.64
C ASP A 17 3.10 -10.56 2.40
N PHE A 18 2.20 -9.77 2.99
CA PHE A 18 2.27 -8.31 2.91
C PHE A 18 3.41 -7.76 3.77
N VAL A 19 4.14 -6.78 3.24
CA VAL A 19 5.07 -5.93 4.00
C VAL A 19 4.45 -4.58 4.29
N VAL A 20 4.70 -4.03 5.48
CA VAL A 20 4.40 -2.62 5.77
C VAL A 20 5.42 -1.72 5.07
N LEU A 21 4.95 -0.88 4.15
CA LEU A 21 5.75 0.20 3.59
C LEU A 21 5.84 1.37 4.59
N ALA A 22 7.07 1.73 4.95
CA ALA A 22 7.36 2.77 5.91
C ALA A 22 8.36 3.76 5.29
N PRO A 23 7.91 4.87 4.67
CA PRO A 23 8.84 5.88 4.18
C PRO A 23 9.65 6.52 5.31
N PRO A 24 10.93 6.88 5.11
CA PRO A 24 11.76 7.54 6.13
C PRO A 24 11.06 8.72 6.82
N VAL A 25 10.35 9.53 6.02
CA VAL A 25 9.49 10.61 6.49
C VAL A 25 8.05 10.11 6.50
N PRO A 26 7.33 10.19 7.64
CA PRO A 26 5.93 9.82 7.69
C PRO A 26 5.10 10.77 6.82
N LEU A 27 4.27 10.18 5.97
CA LEU A 27 3.24 10.93 5.27
C LEU A 27 2.25 11.48 6.30
N ARG A 28 1.87 12.75 6.17
CA ARG A 28 0.93 13.38 7.08
C ARG A 28 -0.41 12.62 7.07
N SER A 29 -0.89 12.23 8.24
CA SER A 29 -2.31 11.97 8.44
C SER A 29 -3.04 13.32 8.43
N ALA A 30 -4.11 13.44 7.65
CA ALA A 30 -4.91 14.67 7.60
C ALA A 30 -5.63 14.98 8.92
N HIS A 31 -5.80 13.99 9.80
CA HIS A 31 -6.59 14.10 11.03
C HIS A 31 -5.85 13.51 12.24
N PRO A 32 -5.87 14.19 13.41
CA PRO A 32 -5.46 13.59 14.68
C PRO A 32 -6.25 12.32 14.96
N GLY A 33 -5.61 11.30 15.55
CA GLY A 33 -6.27 10.02 15.85
C GLY A 33 -6.45 9.08 14.66
N VAL A 34 -6.03 9.49 13.44
CA VAL A 34 -5.98 8.61 12.27
C VAL A 34 -4.55 8.16 12.01
N ARG A 35 -4.36 6.83 11.96
CA ARG A 35 -3.12 6.20 11.55
C ARG A 35 -3.29 5.58 10.17
N VAL A 36 -2.35 5.82 9.27
CA VAL A 36 -2.36 5.20 7.94
C VAL A 36 -1.19 4.24 7.81
N VAL A 37 -1.47 3.04 7.34
CA VAL A 37 -0.48 2.02 7.01
C VAL A 37 -0.62 1.71 5.53
N THR A 38 0.49 1.59 4.81
CA THR A 38 0.48 1.04 3.45
C THR A 38 1.11 -0.34 3.49
N LEU A 39 0.44 -1.32 2.92
CA LEU A 39 0.93 -2.67 2.75
C LEU A 39 1.25 -2.92 1.27
N LEU A 40 2.25 -3.74 1.00
CA LEU A 40 2.60 -4.20 -0.33
C LEU A 40 2.81 -5.70 -0.33
N ARG A 41 2.25 -6.37 -1.33
CA ARG A 41 2.51 -7.77 -1.65
C ARG A 41 2.97 -7.86 -3.09
N VAL A 42 4.16 -8.41 -3.32
CA VAL A 42 4.65 -8.79 -4.66
C VAL A 42 4.70 -10.33 -4.71
N PRO A 43 4.18 -10.98 -5.77
CA PRO A 43 4.31 -12.42 -5.94
C PRO A 43 5.77 -12.88 -5.82
N HIS A 44 5.98 -14.02 -5.16
CA HIS A 44 7.32 -14.49 -4.77
C HIS A 44 8.29 -14.64 -5.95
N ASP A 45 7.78 -15.16 -7.07
CA ASP A 45 8.60 -15.47 -8.25
C ASP A 45 8.59 -14.37 -9.30
N ALA A 46 7.92 -13.25 -9.01
CA ALA A 46 7.86 -12.09 -9.87
C ALA A 46 8.86 -11.02 -9.42
N ARG A 47 9.21 -10.10 -10.33
CA ARG A 47 10.17 -9.02 -10.06
C ARG A 47 9.59 -7.68 -10.45
N ILE A 48 9.78 -6.69 -9.58
CA ILE A 48 9.59 -5.28 -9.87
C ILE A 48 10.75 -4.85 -10.76
N THR A 49 10.43 -4.26 -11.91
CA THR A 49 11.40 -3.69 -12.84
C THR A 49 11.37 -2.17 -12.77
N VAL A 50 12.27 -1.52 -13.49
CA VAL A 50 12.32 -0.06 -13.60
C VAL A 50 12.34 0.35 -15.07
N VAL A 51 11.62 1.41 -15.40
CA VAL A 51 11.72 2.11 -16.68
C VAL A 51 12.19 3.53 -16.41
N ASP A 52 13.06 4.06 -17.28
CA ASP A 52 13.46 5.46 -17.21
C ASP A 52 12.42 6.32 -17.92
N GLU A 53 11.80 7.25 -17.20
CA GLU A 53 10.81 8.18 -17.72
C GLU A 53 11.32 9.61 -17.48
N GLY A 54 12.11 10.13 -18.42
CA GLY A 54 12.63 11.49 -18.37
C GLY A 54 13.71 11.72 -17.31
N GLY A 55 14.60 10.73 -17.09
CA GLY A 55 15.69 10.80 -16.10
C GLY A 55 15.23 10.49 -14.68
N SER A 56 14.00 9.97 -14.53
CA SER A 56 13.43 9.56 -13.25
C SER A 56 13.04 8.07 -13.33
N PRO A 57 13.58 7.22 -12.44
CA PRO A 57 13.22 5.81 -12.43
C PRO A 57 11.76 5.63 -12.01
N ARG A 58 10.98 4.96 -12.85
CA ARG A 58 9.62 4.54 -12.56
C ARG A 58 9.58 3.04 -12.34
N LEU A 59 9.08 2.62 -11.18
CA LEU A 59 8.86 1.20 -10.89
C LEU A 59 7.70 0.65 -11.71
N VAL A 60 7.90 -0.54 -12.27
CA VAL A 60 6.87 -1.34 -12.93
C VAL A 60 6.66 -2.62 -12.10
N PRO A 61 5.63 -2.64 -11.23
CA PRO A 61 5.30 -3.84 -10.47
C PRO A 61 4.72 -4.93 -11.40
N PRO A 62 5.03 -6.21 -11.17
CA PRO A 62 4.50 -7.31 -11.98
C PRO A 62 3.01 -7.57 -11.66
N ALA A 63 2.33 -8.28 -12.56
CA ALA A 63 0.97 -8.79 -12.33
C ALA A 63 0.88 -9.60 -11.01
N GLY A 64 -0.25 -9.50 -10.32
CA GLY A 64 -0.50 -10.06 -8.98
C GLY A 64 0.01 -9.21 -7.81
N THR A 65 0.77 -8.13 -8.09
CA THR A 65 1.21 -7.20 -7.05
C THR A 65 0.02 -6.42 -6.50
N ARG A 66 -0.10 -6.36 -5.16
CA ARG A 66 -1.17 -5.66 -4.45
C ARG A 66 -0.60 -4.61 -3.52
N ALA A 67 -1.17 -3.41 -3.55
CA ALA A 67 -0.88 -2.34 -2.60
C ALA A 67 -2.15 -1.94 -1.86
N GLU A 68 -2.10 -1.86 -0.53
CA GLU A 68 -3.25 -1.55 0.33
C GLU A 68 -2.92 -0.41 1.28
N ARG A 69 -3.63 0.70 1.17
CA ARG A 69 -3.63 1.80 2.13
C ARG A 69 -4.77 1.62 3.12
N ILE A 70 -4.42 1.25 4.34
CA ILE A 70 -5.34 1.01 5.44
C ILE A 70 -5.34 2.23 6.36
N ALA A 71 -6.51 2.83 6.55
CA ALA A 71 -6.74 3.82 7.56
C ALA A 71 -7.24 3.14 8.84
N TYR A 72 -6.63 3.51 9.96
CA TYR A 72 -7.02 3.11 11.30
C TYR A 72 -7.42 4.34 12.10
N GLU A 73 -8.40 4.17 12.96
CA GLU A 73 -8.82 5.16 13.94
C GLU A 73 -8.66 4.60 15.34
N ALA A 74 -8.39 5.47 16.32
CA ALA A 74 -8.41 5.07 17.72
C ALA A 74 -9.83 4.58 18.08
N GLY A 75 -9.92 3.38 18.66
CA GLY A 75 -11.18 2.85 19.15
C GLY A 75 -11.61 3.46 20.48
N ASP A 76 -12.81 3.14 20.92
CA ASP A 76 -13.37 3.62 22.20
C ASP A 76 -12.57 3.09 23.41
N ILE A 77 -11.92 1.94 23.25
CA ILE A 77 -11.04 1.37 24.27
C ILE A 77 -9.63 1.89 24.04
N ALA A 78 -9.05 2.51 25.07
CA ALA A 78 -7.69 3.04 25.04
C ALA A 78 -6.68 2.01 24.52
N GLY A 79 -5.89 2.39 23.53
CA GLY A 79 -4.87 1.54 22.90
C GLY A 79 -5.39 0.63 21.79
N THR A 80 -6.71 0.59 21.53
CA THR A 80 -7.25 -0.15 20.40
C THR A 80 -7.30 0.69 19.13
N TRP A 81 -7.14 0.04 17.98
CA TRP A 81 -7.24 0.65 16.67
C TRP A 81 -8.23 -0.15 15.83
N THR A 82 -9.17 0.54 15.20
CA THR A 82 -10.16 -0.06 14.29
C THR A 82 -9.86 0.37 12.86
N VAL A 83 -10.08 -0.53 11.90
CA VAL A 83 -9.94 -0.17 10.48
C VAL A 83 -11.10 0.75 10.13
N SER A 84 -10.81 1.98 9.71
CA SER A 84 -11.81 2.96 9.27
C SER A 84 -12.00 2.98 7.76
N GLY A 85 -11.10 2.34 7.01
CA GLY A 85 -11.25 2.13 5.57
C GLY A 85 -10.00 1.57 4.93
N VAL A 86 -10.20 0.93 3.79
CA VAL A 86 -9.11 0.37 2.97
C VAL A 86 -9.26 0.87 1.56
N ARG A 87 -8.14 1.26 0.96
CA ARG A 87 -8.06 1.59 -0.46
C ARG A 87 -6.85 0.92 -1.02
N GLY A 88 -6.99 0.26 -2.14
CA GLY A 88 -5.88 -0.48 -2.71
C GLY A 88 -6.00 -0.63 -4.20
N ALA A 89 -4.98 -1.25 -4.76
CA ALA A 89 -4.98 -1.69 -6.13
C ALA A 89 -4.21 -2.99 -6.29
N GLU A 90 -4.63 -3.77 -7.27
CA GLU A 90 -3.92 -4.94 -7.77
C GLU A 90 -3.50 -4.68 -9.22
N ILE A 91 -2.29 -5.07 -9.58
CA ILE A 91 -1.88 -5.17 -10.98
C ILE A 91 -2.45 -6.48 -11.51
N ALA A 92 -3.52 -6.41 -12.31
CA ALA A 92 -4.05 -7.55 -13.02
C ALA A 92 -3.17 -7.88 -14.25
N GLU A 93 -3.49 -8.98 -14.92
CA GLU A 93 -2.86 -9.33 -16.20
C GLU A 93 -3.02 -8.20 -17.24
N GLY A 94 -2.00 -8.02 -18.08
CA GLY A 94 -1.98 -6.95 -19.09
C GLY A 94 -1.80 -5.54 -18.51
N ASP A 95 -1.11 -5.42 -17.38
CA ASP A 95 -0.78 -4.17 -16.67
C ASP A 95 -2.00 -3.31 -16.28
N GLN A 96 -3.18 -3.92 -16.26
CA GLN A 96 -4.41 -3.26 -15.85
C GLN A 96 -4.45 -3.13 -14.34
N GLN A 97 -4.73 -1.93 -13.82
CA GLN A 97 -4.88 -1.74 -12.39
C GLN A 97 -6.32 -1.96 -11.98
N GLN A 98 -6.57 -2.97 -11.15
CA GLN A 98 -7.86 -3.18 -10.49
C GLN A 98 -7.83 -2.42 -9.16
N MET A 99 -8.57 -1.33 -9.09
CA MET A 99 -8.74 -0.50 -7.90
C MET A 99 -9.76 -1.14 -6.97
N ARG A 100 -9.63 -0.92 -5.65
CA ARG A 100 -10.66 -1.28 -4.68
C ARG A 100 -10.78 -0.29 -3.53
N ALA A 101 -11.98 -0.17 -2.99
CA ALA A 101 -12.28 0.58 -1.78
C ALA A 101 -13.19 -0.25 -0.88
N LEU A 102 -12.75 -0.48 0.35
CA LEU A 102 -13.47 -1.25 1.37
C LEU A 102 -13.73 -0.40 2.61
N GLN A 103 -14.83 -0.69 3.30
CA GLN A 103 -15.27 -0.04 4.52
C GLN A 103 -15.68 -1.09 5.55
N PRO A 104 -15.44 -0.84 6.85
CA PRO A 104 -15.95 -1.73 7.90
C PRO A 104 -17.48 -1.70 7.93
N LEU A 105 -18.10 -2.85 8.10
CA LEU A 105 -19.55 -2.96 8.31
C LEU A 105 -20.00 -2.48 9.70
N TYR A 106 -19.14 -2.59 10.72
CA TYR A 106 -19.39 -2.41 12.16
C TYR A 106 -18.30 -1.57 12.84
N ALA A 107 -18.62 -0.97 13.98
CA ALA A 107 -17.73 -0.09 14.77
C ALA A 107 -16.67 -0.86 15.59
N THR A 108 -16.21 -2.01 15.11
CA THR A 108 -15.39 -2.93 15.93
C THR A 108 -14.05 -3.20 15.28
N ALA A 109 -13.05 -3.53 16.09
CA ALA A 109 -11.71 -3.89 15.59
C ALA A 109 -11.76 -5.04 14.58
N PHE A 110 -12.73 -5.95 14.75
CA PHE A 110 -12.91 -7.15 13.95
C PHE A 110 -14.07 -7.09 12.94
N SER A 111 -14.50 -5.90 12.53
CA SER A 111 -15.58 -5.74 11.57
C SER A 111 -15.23 -6.19 10.14
N PRO A 112 -15.97 -7.15 9.52
CA PRO A 112 -15.79 -7.49 8.11
C PRO A 112 -15.83 -6.25 7.21
N LEU A 113 -15.03 -6.29 6.16
CA LEU A 113 -14.92 -5.18 5.21
C LEU A 113 -15.81 -5.48 4.00
N VAL A 114 -16.64 -4.50 3.64
CA VAL A 114 -17.45 -4.53 2.41
C VAL A 114 -16.97 -3.44 1.47
N GLY A 115 -16.99 -3.71 0.18
CA GLY A 115 -16.67 -2.68 -0.80
C GLY A 115 -16.73 -3.16 -2.22
N TYR A 116 -16.09 -2.41 -3.11
CA TYR A 116 -16.15 -2.69 -4.54
C TYR A 116 -14.78 -2.56 -5.18
N SER A 117 -14.62 -3.26 -6.29
CA SER A 117 -13.47 -3.13 -7.18
C SER A 117 -13.88 -2.65 -8.57
N TRP A 118 -12.99 -1.93 -9.25
CA TRP A 118 -13.18 -1.44 -10.62
C TRP A 118 -11.84 -1.27 -11.34
N ARG A 119 -11.84 -1.28 -12.67
CA ARG A 119 -10.64 -1.02 -13.47
C ARG A 119 -10.26 0.45 -13.41
N ARG A 120 -8.96 0.75 -13.27
CA ARG A 120 -8.45 2.12 -13.37
C ARG A 120 -8.77 2.70 -14.75
N GLY A 121 -9.27 3.93 -14.78
CA GLY A 121 -9.70 4.60 -16.01
C GLY A 121 -11.16 4.33 -16.40
N ASP A 122 -11.82 3.33 -15.82
CA ASP A 122 -13.27 3.09 -16.02
C ASP A 122 -14.08 4.00 -15.06
N ALA A 123 -14.26 5.26 -15.46
CA ALA A 123 -15.00 6.24 -14.67
C ALA A 123 -16.45 5.80 -14.38
N PRO A 124 -17.23 5.26 -15.35
CA PRO A 124 -18.56 4.72 -15.07
C PRO A 124 -18.56 3.62 -14.00
N ALA A 125 -17.64 2.65 -14.07
CA ALA A 125 -17.58 1.60 -13.06
C ALA A 125 -17.14 2.12 -11.69
N ARG A 126 -16.24 3.11 -11.64
CA ARG A 126 -15.87 3.80 -10.39
C ARG A 126 -17.08 4.47 -9.75
N ASP A 127 -17.87 5.18 -10.54
CA ASP A 127 -19.01 5.94 -10.02
C ASP A 127 -20.15 5.01 -9.58
N GLU A 128 -20.35 3.90 -10.28
CA GLU A 128 -21.27 2.85 -9.84
C GLU A 128 -20.79 2.16 -8.56
N ALA A 129 -19.51 1.80 -8.46
CA ALA A 129 -18.91 1.27 -7.23
C ALA A 129 -19.10 2.22 -6.04
N ARG A 130 -18.97 3.53 -6.25
CA ARG A 130 -19.23 4.56 -5.22
C ARG A 130 -20.69 4.58 -4.81
N ARG A 131 -21.61 4.57 -5.77
CA ARG A 131 -23.06 4.57 -5.51
C ARG A 131 -23.49 3.34 -4.73
N LEU A 132 -22.99 2.17 -5.10
CA LEU A 132 -23.31 0.91 -4.44
C LEU A 132 -22.71 0.81 -3.03
N LEU A 133 -21.52 1.36 -2.80
CA LEU A 133 -20.93 1.46 -1.46
C LEU A 133 -21.76 2.36 -0.55
N ASP A 134 -22.14 3.54 -1.05
CA ASP A 134 -23.01 4.45 -0.30
C ASP A 134 -24.35 3.79 0.07
N LEU A 135 -24.98 3.11 -0.90
CA LEU A 135 -26.20 2.36 -0.67
C LEU A 135 -26.00 1.28 0.41
N ALA A 136 -24.95 0.46 0.29
CA ALA A 136 -24.67 -0.61 1.26
C ALA A 136 -24.49 -0.07 2.69
N LEU A 137 -23.76 1.04 2.85
CA LEU A 137 -23.53 1.69 4.14
C LEU A 137 -24.80 2.30 4.73
N ARG A 138 -25.69 2.82 3.88
CA ARG A 138 -27.00 3.36 4.30
C ARG A 138 -28.00 2.27 4.65
N THR A 139 -27.97 1.12 3.96
CA THR A 139 -28.89 0.00 4.23
C THR A 139 -28.43 -0.87 5.39
N ALA A 140 -27.16 -0.79 5.82
CA ALA A 140 -26.70 -1.46 7.03
C ALA A 140 -27.53 -0.99 8.24
N LEU A 141 -27.99 -1.96 9.06
CA LEU A 141 -28.85 -1.68 10.22
C LEU A 141 -28.21 -0.60 11.12
N PRO A 142 -28.96 0.40 11.61
CA PRO A 142 -28.41 1.48 12.42
C PRO A 142 -27.57 1.02 13.61
N ALA A 143 -28.00 -0.04 14.31
CA ALA A 143 -27.28 -0.65 15.44
C ALA A 143 -25.96 -1.34 15.03
N MET A 144 -25.80 -1.60 13.73
CA MET A 144 -24.62 -2.24 13.15
C MET A 144 -23.67 -1.22 12.53
N ARG A 145 -24.02 0.06 12.41
CA ARG A 145 -23.15 1.00 11.69
C ARG A 145 -21.91 1.35 12.51
N ALA A 146 -20.76 1.36 11.85
CA ALA A 146 -19.51 1.86 12.44
C ALA A 146 -19.60 3.32 12.91
N ARG A 147 -20.42 4.11 12.20
CA ARG A 147 -20.76 5.50 12.50
C ARG A 147 -22.18 5.77 12.02
N PRO A 148 -22.91 6.73 12.61
CA PRO A 148 -24.02 7.35 11.89
C PRO A 148 -23.43 8.01 10.64
N HIS A 149 -23.57 7.36 9.48
CA HIS A 149 -23.33 8.00 8.20
C HIS A 149 -24.38 9.09 8.02
N SER A 150 -24.07 10.30 8.46
CA SER A 150 -24.74 11.48 7.95
C SER A 150 -24.49 11.55 6.44
N ASP A 151 -25.40 12.18 5.70
CA ASP A 151 -25.21 12.46 4.26
C ASP A 151 -23.84 13.12 3.99
N THR A 152 -23.35 13.89 4.95
CA THR A 152 -22.04 14.53 4.95
C THR A 152 -20.88 13.53 5.00
N ALA A 153 -20.95 12.47 5.82
CA ALA A 153 -19.90 11.46 5.94
C ALA A 153 -19.81 10.57 4.68
N ALA A 154 -20.96 10.20 4.12
CA ALA A 154 -21.05 9.53 2.82
C ALA A 154 -20.44 10.40 1.70
N SER A 155 -20.82 11.67 1.64
CA SER A 155 -20.30 12.63 0.66
C SER A 155 -18.80 12.90 0.84
N ALA A 156 -18.28 12.89 2.07
CA ALA A 156 -16.85 13.03 2.35
C ALA A 156 -16.06 11.80 1.86
N LEU A 157 -16.57 10.58 2.07
CA LEU A 157 -15.97 9.36 1.53
C LEU A 157 -15.93 9.37 0.01
N VAL A 158 -17.04 9.79 -0.61
CA VAL A 158 -17.17 9.99 -2.05
C VAL A 158 -16.12 10.99 -2.55
N THR A 159 -15.95 12.13 -1.87
CA THR A 159 -14.96 13.17 -2.23
C THR A 159 -13.52 12.68 -2.10
N LEU A 160 -13.20 11.97 -1.03
CA LEU A 160 -11.86 11.43 -0.82
C LEU A 160 -11.49 10.41 -1.91
N ASN A 161 -12.46 9.73 -2.52
CA ASN A 161 -12.24 8.76 -3.61
C ASN A 161 -12.07 9.42 -5.00
N ASP A 162 -12.36 10.71 -5.15
CA ASP A 162 -12.26 11.46 -6.40
C ASP A 162 -10.85 12.04 -6.59
N CYS A 163 -9.91 11.17 -6.95
CA CYS A 163 -8.49 11.54 -7.12
C CYS A 163 -8.31 12.52 -8.28
N THR A 164 -9.16 12.43 -9.30
CA THR A 164 -9.06 13.23 -10.52
C THR A 164 -9.21 14.71 -10.19
N ARG A 165 -10.13 15.09 -9.29
CA ARG A 165 -10.26 16.47 -8.81
C ARG A 165 -9.01 17.05 -8.14
N CYS A 166 -8.20 16.24 -7.46
CA CYS A 166 -6.95 16.69 -6.83
C CYS A 166 -5.77 16.71 -7.81
N HIS A 167 -5.87 15.98 -8.94
CA HIS A 167 -4.75 15.72 -9.84
C HIS A 167 -4.92 16.28 -11.27
N GLU A 168 -6.12 16.67 -11.71
CA GLU A 168 -6.37 17.23 -13.05
C GLU A 168 -5.84 18.66 -13.26
N GLY A 169 -5.69 19.44 -12.18
CA GLY A 169 -5.22 20.84 -12.27
C GLY A 169 -3.70 21.04 -12.15
N ASN A 170 -2.91 19.96 -12.03
CA ASN A 170 -1.54 20.01 -11.49
C ASN A 170 -0.47 19.51 -12.46
N ALA A 171 -0.69 19.67 -13.77
CA ALA A 171 0.20 19.18 -14.83
C ALA A 171 1.50 20.01 -15.03
N VAL A 172 1.63 21.20 -14.43
CA VAL A 172 2.83 22.04 -14.60
C VAL A 172 3.17 22.75 -13.28
N GLY A 173 3.87 22.06 -12.38
CA GLY A 173 4.48 22.67 -11.18
C GLY A 173 4.09 22.08 -9.83
N ALA A 174 3.19 21.10 -9.76
CA ALA A 174 2.82 20.41 -8.52
C ALA A 174 3.42 19.00 -8.45
N GLN A 175 4.74 18.91 -8.60
CA GLN A 175 5.53 17.70 -8.35
C GLN A 175 5.41 17.17 -6.90
N GLY A 176 4.75 17.92 -5.99
CA GLY A 176 4.84 17.76 -4.54
C GLY A 176 3.69 17.10 -3.79
N ARG A 177 2.56 16.74 -4.43
CA ARG A 177 1.45 16.04 -3.74
C ARG A 177 1.23 14.65 -4.30
N ARG A 178 2.29 13.84 -4.28
CA ARG A 178 2.18 12.43 -4.57
C ARG A 178 1.55 11.74 -3.35
N THR A 179 0.24 11.65 -3.31
CA THR A 179 -0.47 10.70 -2.43
C THR A 179 -1.36 9.91 -3.33
N ASP A 180 -0.89 8.75 -3.80
CA ASP A 180 -1.80 7.89 -4.56
C ASP A 180 -2.67 7.11 -3.58
N THR A 181 -3.95 7.01 -3.89
CA THR A 181 -4.94 6.31 -3.06
C THR A 181 -4.75 4.80 -3.09
N ALA A 182 -4.00 4.29 -4.07
CA ALA A 182 -3.65 2.89 -4.24
C ALA A 182 -2.43 2.45 -3.42
N GLY A 183 -1.63 3.38 -2.86
CA GLY A 183 -0.47 3.05 -2.04
C GLY A 183 0.83 2.76 -2.82
N TRP A 184 0.87 2.92 -4.14
CA TRP A 184 2.10 2.74 -4.93
C TRP A 184 3.12 3.83 -4.66
N PHE A 185 2.67 5.05 -4.35
CA PHE A 185 3.56 6.14 -3.97
C PHE A 185 4.38 5.79 -2.72
N SER A 186 3.79 5.08 -1.77
CA SER A 186 4.50 4.63 -0.58
C SER A 186 5.68 3.72 -0.91
N THR A 187 5.65 3.02 -2.05
CA THR A 187 6.77 2.18 -2.51
C THR A 187 7.96 3.06 -2.89
N LEU A 188 7.73 4.03 -3.78
CA LEU A 188 8.77 4.97 -4.19
C LEU A 188 9.26 5.81 -3.00
N ALA A 189 8.35 6.34 -2.18
CA ALA A 189 8.69 7.10 -0.98
C ALA A 189 9.49 6.27 0.05
N THR A 190 9.34 4.94 0.07
CA THR A 190 10.16 4.05 0.91
C THR A 190 11.58 3.93 0.37
N LEU A 191 11.76 3.96 -0.95
CA LEU A 191 13.04 3.87 -1.61
C LEU A 191 13.76 5.22 -1.68
N GLU A 192 13.04 6.33 -1.68
CA GLU A 192 13.64 7.67 -1.65
C GLU A 192 14.18 7.99 -0.24
N SER A 193 15.28 8.77 -0.19
CA SER A 193 15.81 9.34 1.06
C SER A 193 15.65 10.87 1.12
N THR A 194 15.07 11.45 0.08
CA THR A 194 14.90 12.89 -0.12
C THR A 194 13.43 13.20 -0.33
N PHE A 195 12.90 14.14 0.45
CA PHE A 195 11.48 14.51 0.44
C PHE A 195 11.32 16.01 0.33
N PRO A 196 10.39 16.55 -0.46
CA PRO A 196 10.13 17.98 -0.45
C PRO A 196 9.63 18.42 0.94
N LEU A 197 10.18 19.53 1.46
CA LEU A 197 9.90 20.03 2.82
C LEU A 197 8.41 20.36 3.04
N GLU A 198 7.68 20.69 1.98
CA GLU A 198 6.23 20.91 2.04
C GLU A 198 5.44 19.68 2.56
N LEU A 199 6.01 18.48 2.46
CA LEU A 199 5.40 17.25 3.00
C LEU A 199 5.64 17.09 4.51
N VAL A 200 6.58 17.84 5.10
CA VAL A 200 7.04 17.67 6.49
C VAL A 200 6.34 18.69 7.38
N GLN A 201 5.82 18.29 8.55
CA GLN A 201 5.15 19.21 9.50
C GLN A 201 6.10 20.22 10.10
N ARG A 202 7.21 19.76 10.69
CA ARG A 202 8.29 20.60 11.19
C ARG A 202 9.59 19.82 11.07
N ALA A 203 10.67 20.48 10.65
CA ALA A 203 12.00 19.87 10.63
C ALA A 203 12.47 19.44 12.04
N SER A 204 11.97 20.11 13.09
CA SER A 204 12.24 19.80 14.49
C SER A 204 11.76 18.41 14.93
N ASP A 205 10.74 17.86 14.26
CA ASP A 205 10.18 16.55 14.60
C ASP A 205 11.12 15.41 14.17
N PHE A 206 12.20 15.73 13.44
CA PHE A 206 13.14 14.78 12.89
C PHE A 206 14.60 15.20 13.15
N PRO A 207 15.14 14.99 14.36
CA PRO A 207 16.49 15.44 14.73
C PRO A 207 17.62 14.73 13.95
N ALA A 208 17.31 13.64 13.24
CA ALA A 208 18.23 12.97 12.31
C ALA A 208 18.20 13.54 10.89
N CYS A 209 17.32 14.51 10.60
CA CYS A 209 17.24 15.11 9.28
C CYS A 209 18.17 16.31 9.15
N ARG A 210 18.83 16.41 8.00
CA ARG A 210 19.56 17.62 7.61
C ARG A 210 18.70 18.37 6.60
N ALA A 211 18.18 19.53 6.99
CA ALA A 211 17.61 20.45 6.02
C ALA A 211 18.77 21.04 5.20
N THR A 212 18.91 20.61 3.96
CA THR A 212 19.80 21.28 3.01
C THR A 212 19.05 22.45 2.39
N SER A 213 18.69 23.43 3.22
CA SER A 213 18.29 24.74 2.70
C SER A 213 19.57 25.54 2.47
N THR A 214 19.95 25.78 1.22
CA THR A 214 20.81 26.93 0.91
C THR A 214 20.00 28.17 1.28
N ARG A 215 20.23 28.70 2.49
CA ARG A 215 19.69 30.00 2.91
C ARG A 215 20.25 31.06 1.96
N GLN A 216 19.39 31.99 1.54
CA GLN A 216 19.63 33.16 0.68
C GLN A 216 19.47 32.97 -0.83
N SER A 217 18.31 32.48 -1.27
CA SER A 217 17.74 33.06 -2.50
C SER A 217 16.26 33.34 -2.27
N PRO A 218 15.79 34.59 -2.45
CA PRO A 218 14.35 34.82 -2.59
C PRO A 218 13.87 33.94 -3.75
N CYS A 219 12.72 33.30 -3.58
CA CYS A 219 12.14 32.30 -4.49
C CYS A 219 11.97 32.81 -5.94
N VAL A 220 13.08 32.92 -6.68
CA VAL A 220 13.12 33.18 -8.12
C VAL A 220 13.24 31.85 -8.86
N ASP A 221 13.89 30.85 -8.26
CA ASP A 221 13.82 29.46 -8.72
C ASP A 221 12.95 28.62 -7.80
N ARG A 222 11.92 28.00 -8.39
CA ARG A 222 10.95 27.13 -7.73
C ARG A 222 11.54 25.78 -7.28
N SER A 223 12.85 25.70 -7.00
CA SER A 223 13.46 24.47 -6.49
C SER A 223 12.94 24.21 -5.08
N ALA A 224 12.02 23.25 -4.94
CA ALA A 224 11.45 22.88 -3.66
C ALA A 224 12.58 22.52 -2.69
N SER A 225 12.57 23.13 -1.50
CA SER A 225 13.54 22.78 -0.47
C SER A 225 13.33 21.31 -0.08
N VAL A 226 14.42 20.54 -0.01
CA VAL A 226 14.34 19.10 0.29
C VAL A 226 14.84 18.78 1.70
N LEU A 227 14.22 17.76 2.30
CA LEU A 227 14.62 17.09 3.51
C LEU A 227 15.33 15.79 3.15
N ARG A 228 16.55 15.60 3.64
CA ARG A 228 17.23 14.30 3.57
C ARG A 228 17.29 13.67 4.96
N VAL A 229 16.87 12.41 5.05
CA VAL A 229 17.01 11.61 6.27
C VAL A 229 18.36 10.92 6.27
N ASP A 230 19.18 11.12 7.31
CA ASP A 230 20.38 10.31 7.52
C ASP A 230 20.01 8.97 8.15
N MET A 231 19.71 8.00 7.28
CA MET A 231 19.28 6.66 7.68
C MET A 231 20.31 5.93 8.53
N ARG A 232 21.61 6.09 8.24
CA ARG A 232 22.68 5.44 9.01
C ARG A 232 22.71 5.97 10.45
N ARG A 233 22.63 7.29 10.62
CA ARG A 233 22.55 7.91 11.95
C ARG A 233 21.27 7.53 12.70
N ALA A 234 20.14 7.45 12.00
CA ALA A 234 18.86 7.04 12.59
C ALA A 234 18.91 5.58 13.07
N LEU A 235 19.48 4.67 12.28
CA LEU A 235 19.71 3.27 12.67
C LEU A 235 20.68 3.14 13.85
N ALA A 236 21.76 3.92 13.88
CA ALA A 236 22.70 3.94 15.01
C ALA A 236 22.02 4.34 16.34
N ARG A 237 20.95 5.14 16.26
CA ARG A 237 20.10 5.53 17.40
C ARG A 237 18.93 4.57 17.67
N ARG A 238 18.85 3.45 16.93
CA ARG A 238 17.74 2.49 16.98
C ARG A 238 16.38 3.15 16.76
N ASP A 239 16.32 4.13 15.87
CA ASP A 239 15.06 4.79 15.51
C ASP A 239 14.05 3.75 14.96
N PRO A 240 12.87 3.56 15.58
CA PRO A 240 11.92 2.54 15.16
C PRO A 240 11.40 2.73 13.72
N ARG A 241 11.34 3.97 13.22
CA ARG A 241 10.93 4.25 11.84
C ARG A 241 12.02 3.88 10.87
N ALA A 242 13.28 4.19 11.18
CA ALA A 242 14.41 3.81 10.36
C ALA A 242 14.53 2.28 10.22
N VAL A 243 14.33 1.54 11.33
CA VAL A 243 14.29 0.07 11.33
C VAL A 243 13.21 -0.46 10.38
N ARG A 244 11.96 0.03 10.51
CA ARG A 244 10.85 -0.39 9.63
C ARG A 244 11.09 -0.03 8.17
N THR A 245 11.67 1.15 7.92
CA THR A 245 12.04 1.59 6.56
C THR A 245 13.04 0.62 5.93
N CYS A 246 14.09 0.25 6.66
CA CYS A 246 15.09 -0.69 6.15
C CYS A 246 14.56 -2.12 5.98
N GLN A 247 13.62 -2.57 6.83
CA GLN A 247 12.90 -3.84 6.60
C GLN A 247 12.11 -3.80 5.29
N ALA A 248 11.38 -2.71 5.04
CA ALA A 248 10.63 -2.54 3.79
C ALA A 248 11.58 -2.45 2.57
N ARG A 249 12.71 -1.73 2.68
CA ARG A 249 13.73 -1.68 1.62
C ARG A 249 14.34 -3.06 1.35
N ARG A 250 14.60 -3.89 2.37
CA ARG A 250 15.07 -5.27 2.17
C ARG A 250 14.04 -6.09 1.39
N TYR A 251 12.78 -6.07 1.81
CA TYR A 251 11.70 -6.75 1.09
C TYR A 251 11.64 -6.35 -0.38
N LEU A 252 11.71 -5.04 -0.66
CA LEU A 252 11.69 -4.51 -2.03
C LEU A 252 12.90 -4.94 -2.83
N HIS A 253 14.11 -4.85 -2.26
CA HIS A 253 15.34 -5.30 -2.88
C HIS A 253 15.23 -6.76 -3.36
N ASP A 254 14.75 -7.65 -2.50
CA ASP A 254 14.63 -9.07 -2.80
C ASP A 254 13.63 -9.37 -3.94
N ARG A 255 12.67 -8.47 -4.14
CA ARG A 255 11.64 -8.51 -5.19
C ARG A 255 11.91 -7.63 -6.40
N MET A 256 13.07 -7.00 -6.48
CA MET A 256 13.48 -6.18 -7.62
C MET A 256 14.44 -6.95 -8.53
N ASP A 257 14.40 -6.64 -9.83
CA ASP A 257 15.42 -7.07 -10.78
C ASP A 257 16.74 -6.29 -10.59
N ALA A 258 17.77 -6.64 -11.36
CA ALA A 258 19.08 -6.01 -11.26
C ALA A 258 19.05 -4.51 -11.60
N ALA A 259 18.24 -4.11 -12.60
CA ALA A 259 18.13 -2.73 -13.04
C ALA A 259 17.46 -1.85 -11.97
N ALA A 260 16.36 -2.31 -11.39
CA ALA A 260 15.68 -1.64 -10.29
C ALA A 260 16.57 -1.58 -9.05
N ARG A 261 17.30 -2.65 -8.70
CA ARG A 261 18.27 -2.61 -7.58
C ARG A 261 19.36 -1.55 -7.80
N ALA A 262 19.90 -1.46 -9.02
CA ALA A 262 20.90 -0.46 -9.36
C ALA A 262 20.35 0.97 -9.28
N ALA A 263 19.12 1.20 -9.75
CA ALA A 263 18.48 2.52 -9.71
C ALA A 263 18.28 3.06 -8.28
N PHE A 264 18.19 2.18 -7.27
CA PHE A 264 18.01 2.55 -5.87
C PHE A 264 19.18 2.11 -4.96
N ALA A 265 20.37 1.89 -5.52
CA ALA A 265 21.53 1.33 -4.81
C ALA A 265 21.93 2.15 -3.57
N ASP A 266 21.91 3.48 -3.65
CA ASP A 266 22.26 4.37 -2.53
C ASP A 266 21.33 4.16 -1.33
N SER A 267 20.03 4.03 -1.59
CA SER A 267 19.01 3.81 -0.56
C SER A 267 19.15 2.45 0.11
N PHE A 268 19.59 1.43 -0.62
CA PHE A 268 19.92 0.11 -0.08
C PHE A 268 21.21 0.14 0.74
N ALA A 269 22.24 0.84 0.27
CA ALA A 269 23.52 1.02 0.97
C ALA A 269 23.39 1.78 2.29
N GLU A 270 22.40 2.68 2.41
CA GLU A 270 22.04 3.34 3.68
C GLU A 270 21.52 2.35 4.75
N CYS A 271 20.96 1.22 4.32
CA CYS A 271 20.41 0.16 5.17
C CYS A 271 21.32 -1.08 5.27
N ASN A 272 22.56 -1.01 4.80
CA ASN A 272 23.50 -2.15 4.69
C ASN A 272 22.92 -3.33 3.87
N ILE A 273 22.11 -3.02 2.86
CA ILE A 273 21.61 -4.00 1.89
C ILE A 273 22.59 -3.98 0.71
N SER A 274 23.34 -5.07 0.56
CA SER A 274 24.38 -5.16 -0.47
C SER A 274 23.75 -5.46 -1.83
N PRO A 275 24.12 -4.73 -2.90
CA PRO A 275 23.65 -5.02 -4.26
C PRO A 275 24.14 -6.37 -4.78
N ALA A 276 25.22 -6.90 -4.20
CA ALA A 276 25.87 -8.15 -4.60
C ALA A 276 25.29 -9.41 -3.93
N ALA A 277 24.26 -9.28 -3.08
CA ALA A 277 23.52 -10.46 -2.65
C ALA A 277 22.78 -11.01 -3.88
N ALA A 278 23.42 -11.99 -4.54
CA ALA A 278 22.78 -12.81 -5.55
C ALA A 278 21.41 -13.24 -5.00
N PRO A 279 20.34 -13.23 -5.81
CA PRO A 279 19.08 -13.80 -5.35
C PRO A 279 19.41 -15.17 -4.77
N VAL A 280 18.97 -15.43 -3.53
CA VAL A 280 18.95 -16.79 -3.01
C VAL A 280 18.22 -17.57 -4.09
N GLN A 281 18.94 -18.40 -4.84
CA GLN A 281 18.31 -19.28 -5.78
C GLN A 281 17.44 -20.17 -4.91
N VAL A 282 16.14 -19.90 -4.94
CA VAL A 282 15.15 -20.86 -4.50
C VAL A 282 15.44 -22.05 -5.40
N ALA A 283 16.00 -23.10 -4.83
CA ALA A 283 16.22 -24.33 -5.58
C ALA A 283 14.88 -24.64 -6.26
N PRO A 284 14.86 -24.96 -7.56
CA PRO A 284 13.63 -25.36 -8.21
C PRO A 284 12.99 -26.44 -7.35
N ASP A 285 11.69 -26.32 -7.09
CA ASP A 285 10.96 -27.33 -6.34
C ASP A 285 11.35 -28.70 -6.92
N PRO A 286 11.70 -29.69 -6.08
CA PRO A 286 11.93 -31.03 -6.57
C PRO A 286 10.71 -31.42 -7.42
N PRO A 287 10.90 -32.07 -8.59
CA PRO A 287 9.80 -32.43 -9.46
C PRO A 287 8.73 -33.10 -8.61
N SER A 288 7.52 -32.55 -8.64
CA SER A 288 6.41 -33.05 -7.83
C SER A 288 6.27 -34.53 -8.13
N THR A 289 6.70 -35.38 -7.21
CA THR A 289 6.32 -36.78 -7.20
C THR A 289 4.85 -36.78 -6.89
N GLU A 290 4.05 -36.75 -7.95
CA GLU A 290 2.61 -36.96 -7.91
C GLU A 290 2.38 -38.21 -7.05
N PRO A 291 1.69 -38.10 -5.90
CA PRO A 291 1.41 -39.28 -5.10
C PRO A 291 0.61 -40.25 -5.98
N PRO A 292 0.94 -41.56 -5.95
CA PRO A 292 0.21 -42.54 -6.75
C PRO A 292 -1.29 -42.42 -6.44
N PRO A 293 -2.16 -42.55 -7.45
CA PRO A 293 -3.59 -42.42 -7.26
C PRO A 293 -4.06 -43.38 -6.15
N PRO A 294 -4.99 -42.94 -5.28
CA PRO A 294 -5.48 -43.77 -4.19
C PRO A 294 -6.04 -45.08 -4.74
N SER A 295 -5.51 -46.20 -4.23
CA SER A 295 -5.97 -47.55 -4.56
C SER A 295 -7.47 -47.64 -4.38
N THR A 296 -8.19 -47.98 -5.45
CA THR A 296 -9.65 -48.12 -5.40
C THR A 296 -10.02 -49.18 -4.35
N PRO A 297 -10.83 -48.86 -3.34
CA PRO A 297 -11.24 -49.84 -2.35
C PRO A 297 -12.06 -50.96 -3.03
N PRO A 298 -11.88 -52.23 -2.63
CA PRO A 298 -12.60 -53.35 -3.22
C PRO A 298 -14.11 -53.16 -3.03
N ARG A 299 -14.86 -53.22 -4.13
CA ARG A 299 -16.33 -53.17 -4.13
C ARG A 299 -16.88 -54.27 -3.23
N SER A 300 -17.51 -53.88 -2.12
CA SER A 300 -18.27 -54.79 -1.28
C SER A 300 -19.46 -55.33 -2.08
N ARG A 301 -19.47 -56.66 -2.29
CA ARG A 301 -20.61 -57.36 -2.91
C ARG A 301 -21.80 -57.26 -1.95
N ARG A 302 -22.83 -56.50 -2.33
CA ARG A 302 -24.13 -56.52 -1.65
C ARG A 302 -24.70 -57.94 -1.74
N ARG A 303 -24.93 -58.56 -0.57
CA ARG A 303 -25.72 -59.79 -0.45
C ARG A 303 -27.19 -59.44 -0.69
N PRO A 304 -27.92 -60.18 -1.55
CA PRO A 304 -29.36 -60.02 -1.67
C PRO A 304 -30.04 -60.58 -0.42
N SER A 305 -30.91 -59.76 0.19
CA SER A 305 -31.81 -60.15 1.26
C SER A 305 -32.90 -61.08 0.70
N ARG A 306 -33.15 -62.19 1.37
CA ARG A 306 -34.34 -63.02 1.19
C ARG A 306 -35.47 -62.53 2.07
#